data_AF-A0A1B1MX98-F1
#
_entry.id   AF-A0A1B1MX98-F1
#
_cell.length_a   1.000
_cell.length_b   1.000
_cell.length_c   1.000
_cell.angle_alpha   90.00
_cell.angle_beta   90.00
_cell.angle_gamma   90.00
#
_symmetry.space_group_name_H-M   'P 1'
#
loop_
_entity.id
_entity.type
_entity.pdbx_description
1 polymer ?
#
loop_
_entity_poly.entity_id
_entity_poly.type
_entity_poly.pdbx_seq_one_letter_code
_entity_poly.pdbx_strand_id
1 'polypeptide(L)' 'MKWRKIWSIRRWVHVFKRLPGLLFSSRVPWSDKLLLLVPAALYWVLPDVLPFIPIDDMAVTLLLMNWFVDRVERRNPSLR' A
#
# COMPACT_ATOMS: atom_id res chain seq x y z
N MET A 1 -9.96 -18.98 3.63
CA MET A 1 -10.69 -17.98 4.44
C MET A 1 -9.76 -16.81 4.82
N LYS A 2 -9.66 -15.72 4.04
CA LYS A 2 -8.80 -14.57 4.40
C LYS A 2 -9.50 -13.19 4.35
N TRP A 3 -10.83 -13.16 4.19
CA TRP A 3 -11.61 -11.92 4.21
C TRP A 3 -11.61 -11.23 5.59
N ARG A 4 -11.51 -12.00 6.70
CA ARG A 4 -11.37 -11.45 8.06
C ARG A 4 -10.13 -10.59 8.25
N LYS A 5 -9.07 -10.82 7.47
CA LYS A 5 -7.81 -10.07 7.56
C LYS A 5 -7.91 -8.70 6.89
N ILE A 6 -8.84 -8.53 5.95
CA ILE A 6 -9.07 -7.27 5.21
C ILE A 6 -10.02 -6.35 5.98
N TRP A 7 -10.94 -6.90 6.77
CA TRP A 7 -11.91 -6.14 7.57
C TRP A 7 -11.46 -5.82 9.00
N SER A 8 -10.24 -6.20 9.39
CA SER A 8 -9.77 -5.97 10.76
C SER A 8 -9.29 -4.53 10.95
N ILE A 9 -10.06 -3.73 11.69
CA ILE A 9 -9.72 -2.33 12.05
C ILE A 9 -8.33 -2.25 12.70
N ARG A 10 -7.98 -3.20 13.58
CA ARG A 10 -6.64 -3.25 14.22
C ARG A 10 -5.52 -3.35 13.20
N ARG A 11 -5.73 -4.10 12.13
CA ARG A 11 -4.75 -4.22 11.04
C ARG A 11 -4.65 -2.95 10.23
N TRP A 12 -5.78 -2.29 9.94
CA TRP A 12 -5.76 -0.99 9.28
C TRP A 12 -4.98 0.04 10.10
N VAL A 13 -5.24 0.16 11.41
CA VAL A 13 -4.49 1.05 12.30
C VAL A 13 -2.99 0.73 12.27
N HIS A 14 -2.62 -0.55 12.29
CA HIS A 14 -1.21 -0.97 12.17
C HIS A 14 -0.60 -0.57 10.82
N VAL A 15 -1.29 -0.85 9.71
CA VAL A 15 -0.87 -0.48 8.35
C VAL A 15 -0.68 1.02 8.23
N PHE A 16 -1.65 1.83 8.66
CA PHE A 16 -1.57 3.29 8.63
C PHE A 16 -0.42 3.84 9.49
N LYS A 17 -0.19 3.28 10.69
CA LYS A 17 0.94 3.70 11.55
C LYS A 17 2.30 3.30 10.99
N ARG A 18 2.40 2.11 10.38
CA ARG A 18 3.67 1.58 9.85
C ARG A 18 4.05 2.15 8.50
N LEU A 19 3.07 2.49 7.65
CA LEU A 19 3.33 2.94 6.29
C LEU A 19 4.34 4.08 6.18
N PRO A 20 4.17 5.22 6.89
CA PRO A 20 5.12 6.32 6.77
C PRO A 20 6.52 5.88 7.25
N GLY A 21 6.60 5.15 8.36
CA GLY A 21 7.87 4.62 8.88
C GLY A 21 8.59 3.71 7.89
N LEU A 22 7.86 2.85 7.17
CA LEU A 22 8.41 1.95 6.15
C LEU A 22 8.79 2.69 4.86
N LEU A 23 8.01 3.71 4.46
CA LEU A 23 8.32 4.54 3.29
C LEU A 23 9.60 5.36 3.49
N PHE A 24 9.76 5.96 4.66
CA PHE A 24 10.94 6.76 5.01
C PHE A 24 12.12 5.91 5.51
N SER A 25 11.92 4.62 5.80
CA SER A 25 13.01 3.75 6.22
C SER A 25 14.00 3.51 5.09
N SER A 26 15.30 3.61 5.42
CA SER A 26 16.40 3.22 4.53
C SER A 26 16.56 1.69 4.43
N ARG A 27 15.88 0.92 5.29
CA ARG A 27 15.91 -0.55 5.27
C ARG A 27 15.01 -1.17 4.21
N VAL A 28 14.10 -0.39 3.62
CA VAL A 28 13.24 -0.87 2.53
C VAL A 28 13.93 -0.57 1.20
N PRO A 29 14.20 -1.58 0.35
CA PRO A 29 14.85 -1.38 -0.92
C PRO A 29 14.00 -0.51 -1.85
N TRP A 30 14.65 0.33 -2.65
CA TRP A 30 14.00 1.24 -3.60
C TRP A 30 13.07 0.52 -4.58
N SER A 31 13.38 -0.73 -4.94
CA SER A 31 12.51 -1.56 -5.78
C SER A 31 11.12 -1.80 -5.17
N ASP A 32 11.04 -2.00 -3.85
CA ASP A 32 9.74 -2.17 -3.18
C ASP A 32 9.01 -0.83 -3.04
N LYS A 33 9.74 0.30 -2.93
CA LYS A 33 9.14 1.64 -2.97
C LYS A 33 8.56 1.95 -4.35
N LEU A 34 9.29 1.60 -5.42
CA LEU A 34 8.81 1.73 -6.80
C LEU A 34 7.56 0.90 -7.06
N LEU A 35 7.41 -0.28 -6.44
CA LEU A 35 6.19 -1.07 -6.55
C LEU A 35 4.96 -0.41 -5.92
N LEU A 36 5.14 0.53 -4.99
CA LEU A 36 4.04 1.36 -4.47
C LEU A 36 3.87 2.64 -5.30
N LEU A 37 4.99 3.25 -5.71
CA LEU A 37 5.04 4.55 -6.36
C LEU A 37 4.64 4.49 -7.83
N VAL A 38 4.96 3.40 -8.54
CA VAL A 38 4.59 3.20 -9.95
C VAL A 38 3.08 3.07 -10.13
N PRO A 39 2.35 2.21 -9.39
CA PRO A 39 0.89 2.19 -9.47
C PRO A 39 0.25 3.53 -9.09
N ALA A 40 0.79 4.21 -8.07
CA ALA A 40 0.29 5.51 -7.66
C ALA A 40 0.53 6.60 -8.72
N ALA A 41 1.70 6.61 -9.36
CA ALA A 41 2.03 7.56 -10.43
C ALA A 41 1.27 7.27 -11.72
N LEU A 42 1.13 5.99 -12.10
CA LEU A 42 0.26 5.57 -13.20
C LEU A 42 -1.17 6.02 -12.94
N TYR A 43 -1.66 5.83 -11.72
CA TYR A 43 -2.98 6.30 -11.31
C TYR A 43 -3.10 7.82 -11.36
N TRP A 44 -2.04 8.58 -11.04
CA TRP A 44 -2.08 10.05 -11.12
C TRP A 44 -2.13 10.57 -12.56
N VAL A 45 -1.59 9.83 -13.52
CA VAL A 45 -1.57 10.20 -14.95
C VAL A 45 -2.80 9.66 -15.72
N LEU A 46 -3.37 8.53 -15.28
CA LEU A 46 -4.57 7.94 -15.88
C LEU A 46 -5.84 8.84 -15.90
N PRO A 47 -6.13 9.72 -14.92
CA PRO A 47 -7.32 10.58 -14.94
C PRO A 47 -7.31 11.59 -16.08
N ASP A 48 -6.14 11.91 -16.66
CA ASP A 48 -6.07 12.70 -17.90
C ASP A 48 -6.68 11.94 -19.10
N VAL A 49 -6.87 10.62 -18.99
CA VAL A 49 -7.36 9.73 -20.05
C VAL A 49 -8.78 9.21 -19.77
N LEU A 50 -9.22 9.18 -18.50
CA LEU A 50 -10.53 8.64 -18.09
C LEU A 50 -11.26 9.56 -17.11
N PRO A 51 -12.18 10.42 -17.60
CA PRO A 51 -13.06 11.19 -16.72
C PRO A 51 -14.17 10.29 -16.14
N PHE A 52 -14.59 10.55 -14.90
CA PHE A 52 -15.75 9.92 -14.20
C PHE A 52 -15.58 8.53 -13.53
N ILE A 53 -14.48 8.27 -12.82
CA ILE A 53 -14.43 7.12 -11.88
C ILE A 53 -14.41 7.62 -10.42
N PRO A 54 -15.57 7.73 -9.74
CA PRO A 54 -15.65 8.26 -8.38
C PRO A 54 -15.45 7.22 -7.25
N ILE A 55 -14.99 6.00 -7.53
CA ILE A 55 -15.09 4.87 -6.56
C ILE A 55 -13.76 4.16 -6.27
N ASP A 56 -12.70 4.28 -7.07
CA ASP A 56 -11.58 3.33 -6.99
C ASP A 56 -10.35 3.77 -6.14
N ASP A 57 -10.13 5.05 -5.86
CA ASP A 57 -8.87 5.54 -5.25
C ASP A 57 -8.65 5.03 -3.84
N MET A 58 -9.69 5.10 -3.01
CA MET A 58 -9.62 4.64 -1.63
C MET A 58 -9.46 3.13 -1.58
N ALA A 59 -10.24 2.38 -2.36
CA ALA A 59 -10.18 0.93 -2.37
C ALA A 59 -8.84 0.42 -2.89
N VAL A 60 -8.35 0.97 -4.00
CA VAL A 60 -7.05 0.62 -4.60
C VAL A 60 -5.92 1.00 -3.64
N THR A 61 -5.92 2.21 -3.10
CA THR A 61 -4.89 2.67 -2.16
C THR A 61 -4.86 1.82 -0.90
N LEU A 62 -6.02 1.52 -0.32
CA LEU A 62 -6.15 0.63 0.84
C LEU A 62 -5.57 -0.77 0.55
N LEU A 63 -5.90 -1.33 -0.61
CA LEU A 63 -5.42 -2.65 -1.04
C LEU A 63 -3.91 -2.64 -1.30
N LEU A 64 -3.39 -1.58 -1.94
CA LEU A 64 -1.97 -1.35 -2.22
C LEU A 64 -1.17 -1.21 -0.92
N MET A 65 -1.66 -0.41 0.04
CA MET A 65 -1.07 -0.21 1.36
C MET A 65 -0.96 -1.52 2.14
N ASN A 66 -2.06 -2.27 2.20
CA ASN A 66 -2.08 -3.56 2.88
C ASN A 66 -1.16 -4.59 2.21
N TRP A 67 -1.10 -4.61 0.86
CA TRP A 67 -0.19 -5.47 0.11
C TRP A 67 1.27 -5.10 0.34
N PHE A 68 1.61 -3.80 0.32
CA PHE A 68 2.96 -3.31 0.55
C PHE A 68 3.46 -3.67 1.95
N VAL A 69 2.67 -3.40 2.99
CA VAL A 69 3.03 -3.76 4.37
C VAL A 69 3.23 -5.27 4.51
N ASP A 70 2.31 -6.09 4.00
CA ASP A 70 2.46 -7.56 4.03
C ASP A 70 3.68 -8.04 3.24
N ARG A 71 4.07 -7.37 2.16
CA ARG A 71 5.23 -7.73 1.34
C ARG A 71 6.53 -7.38 2.08
N VAL A 72 6.62 -6.18 2.63
CA VAL A 72 7.80 -5.70 3.36
C VAL A 72 8.02 -6.50 4.63
N GLU A 73 6.97 -6.77 5.41
CA GLU A 73 7.06 -7.62 6.62
C GLU A 73 7.45 -9.06 6.28
N ARG A 74 7.01 -9.60 5.14
CA ARG A 74 7.42 -10.94 4.67
C ARG A 74 8.86 -11.00 4.21
N ARG A 75 9.35 -9.97 3.50
CA ARG A 75 10.74 -9.92 3.01
C ARG A 75 11.74 -9.54 4.11
N ASN A 76 11.29 -8.81 5.12
CA ASN A 76 12.12 -8.31 6.22
C ASN A 76 11.49 -8.70 7.57
N PRO A 77 11.60 -9.97 7.98
CA PRO A 77 11.00 -10.43 9.24
C PRO A 77 11.55 -9.71 10.47
N SER A 78 12.73 -9.09 10.38
CA SER A 78 13.34 -8.26 11.44
C SER A 78 12.69 -6.89 11.63
N LEU A 79 11.78 -6.47 10.72
CA LEU A 79 11.04 -5.21 10.82
C LEU A 79 9.65 -5.36 11.43
N ARG A 80 9.20 -6.60 11.69
CA ARG A 80 7.84 -6.93 12.11
C ARG A 80 7.54 -6.49 13.54
#